data_AF-A0A4S5CTI6-F1
#
_entry.id   AF-A0A4S5CTI6-F1
#
_cell.length_a   1.000
_cell.length_b   1.000
_cell.length_c   1.000
_cell.angle_alpha   90.00
_cell.angle_beta   90.00
_cell.angle_gamma   90.00
#
_symmetry.space_group_name_H-M   'P 1'
#
loop_
_entity.id
_entity.type
_entity.pdbx_description
1 polymer ?
#
loop_
_entity_poly.entity_id
_entity_poly.type
_entity_poly.pdbx_seq_one_letter_code
_entity_poly.pdbx_strand_id
1 'polypeptide(L)'
;MDMKQTAKSAGVEIAKRLFLPFYAFRKNVQSFKAAKQQHDENIVYIKELYARAKQKARAEQQGEGGAVSEQGFEEMMRCRSVGAPSIGDLQRRFLFQKRLAIGTGAVFLLMAVYALSRGNVFGIFTLVAGLPVMFMASLTAQFRLWQLRNRRLSRAEHGGLHDFMRESGWLASVLDPELGKQQKGERA
;
A
#
# COMPACT_ATOMS: atom_id res chain seq x y z
N MET A 1 -33.08 30.74 51.68
CA MET A 1 -32.50 30.12 50.46
C MET A 1 -31.16 29.50 50.87
N ASP A 2 -31.19 28.32 51.49
CA ASP A 2 -31.02 26.98 50.89
C ASP A 2 -29.55 26.52 50.76
N MET A 3 -28.86 26.44 51.91
CA MET A 3 -27.53 25.83 52.07
C MET A 3 -27.54 24.29 51.89
N LYS A 4 -28.71 23.64 51.93
CA LYS A 4 -28.84 22.19 51.79
C LYS A 4 -28.86 21.75 50.33
N GLN A 5 -29.35 22.59 49.41
CA GLN A 5 -29.30 22.34 47.97
C GLN A 5 -27.88 22.46 47.39
N THR A 6 -27.08 23.43 47.84
CA THR A 6 -25.70 23.63 47.37
C THR A 6 -24.79 22.47 47.72
N ALA A 7 -24.89 21.91 48.94
CA ALA A 7 -24.10 20.74 49.36
C ALA A 7 -24.45 19.47 48.57
N LYS A 8 -25.74 19.26 48.24
CA LYS A 8 -26.17 18.13 47.40
C LYS A 8 -25.69 18.26 45.94
N SER A 9 -25.67 19.48 45.39
CA SER A 9 -25.19 19.72 44.02
C SER A 9 -23.69 19.49 43.87
N ALA A 10 -22.89 19.92 44.87
CA ALA A 10 -21.44 19.76 44.88
C ALA A 10 -21.03 18.27 44.99
N GLY A 11 -21.73 17.48 45.82
CA GLY A 11 -21.49 16.04 45.93
C GLY A 11 -21.79 15.28 44.63
N VAL A 12 -22.81 15.70 43.87
CA VAL A 12 -23.17 15.13 42.58
C VAL A 12 -22.15 15.48 41.49
N GLU A 13 -21.59 16.70 41.50
CA GLU A 13 -20.53 17.09 40.54
C GLU A 13 -19.20 16.38 40.81
N ILE A 14 -18.82 16.21 42.08
CA ILE A 14 -17.61 15.47 42.47
C ILE A 14 -17.76 13.99 42.12
N ALA A 15 -18.92 13.39 42.38
CA ALA A 15 -19.20 12.01 41.98
C ALA A 15 -19.15 11.82 40.45
N LYS A 16 -19.70 12.75 39.67
CA LYS A 16 -19.61 12.71 38.20
C LYS A 16 -18.16 12.74 37.73
N ARG A 17 -17.32 13.64 38.27
CA ARG A 17 -15.90 13.75 37.88
C ARG A 17 -15.06 12.54 38.26
N LEU A 18 -15.37 11.86 39.37
CA LEU A 18 -14.63 10.66 39.79
C LEU A 18 -15.02 9.41 38.98
N PHE A 19 -16.31 9.25 38.65
CA PHE A 19 -16.83 8.05 37.98
C PHE A 19 -16.77 8.10 36.45
N LEU A 20 -16.86 9.28 35.82
CA LEU A 20 -16.75 9.46 34.37
C LEU A 20 -15.46 8.86 33.77
N PRO A 21 -14.25 9.15 34.28
CA PRO A 21 -13.02 8.60 33.72
C PRO A 21 -12.92 7.09 33.91
N PHE A 22 -13.43 6.54 35.01
CA PHE A 22 -13.45 5.09 35.25
C PHE A 22 -14.41 4.35 34.31
N TYR A 23 -15.57 4.95 34.03
CA TYR A 23 -16.52 4.42 33.07
C TYR A 23 -15.97 4.48 31.64
N ALA A 24 -15.32 5.58 31.26
CA ALA A 24 -14.64 5.72 29.97
C ALA A 24 -13.50 4.72 29.82
N PHE A 25 -12.69 4.50 30.87
CA PHE A 25 -11.62 3.50 30.88
C PHE A 25 -12.17 2.08 30.72
N ARG A 26 -13.26 1.73 31.44
CA ARG A 26 -13.92 0.43 31.29
C ARG A 26 -14.50 0.23 29.89
N LYS A 27 -15.10 1.26 29.30
CA LYS A 27 -15.62 1.24 27.93
C LYS A 27 -14.49 1.07 26.91
N ASN A 28 -13.34 1.73 27.11
CA ASN A 28 -12.15 1.55 26.28
C ASN A 28 -11.56 0.14 26.40
N VAL A 29 -11.46 -0.42 27.60
CA VAL A 29 -10.99 -1.81 27.77
C VAL A 29 -11.96 -2.81 27.12
N GLN A 30 -13.26 -2.58 27.22
CA GLN A 30 -14.27 -3.39 26.53
C GLN A 30 -14.19 -3.26 25.01
N SER A 31 -13.98 -2.06 24.47
CA SER A 31 -13.81 -1.87 23.03
C SER A 31 -12.50 -2.46 22.52
N PHE A 32 -11.41 -2.41 23.30
CA PHE A 32 -10.16 -3.11 22.96
C PHE A 32 -10.33 -4.62 22.96
N LYS A 33 -11.08 -5.17 23.92
CA LYS A 33 -11.36 -6.61 23.98
C LYS A 33 -12.24 -7.05 22.79
N ALA A 34 -13.27 -6.25 22.45
CA ALA A 34 -14.13 -6.49 21.30
C ALA A 34 -13.35 -6.37 19.96
N ALA A 35 -12.47 -5.37 19.84
CA ALA A 35 -11.62 -5.17 18.67
C ALA A 35 -10.60 -6.31 18.49
N LYS A 36 -10.02 -6.81 19.59
CA LYS A 36 -9.12 -7.97 19.56
C LYS A 36 -9.86 -9.23 19.10
N GLN A 37 -11.06 -9.46 19.61
CA GLN A 37 -11.88 -10.61 19.23
C GLN A 37 -12.30 -10.54 17.75
N GLN A 38 -12.70 -9.36 17.27
CA GLN A 38 -12.93 -9.14 15.84
C GLN A 38 -11.67 -9.35 15.00
N HIS A 39 -10.49 -9.00 15.52
CA HIS A 39 -9.22 -9.21 14.81
C HIS A 39 -8.86 -10.69 14.71
N ASP A 40 -9.11 -11.49 15.76
CA ASP A 40 -8.89 -12.94 15.73
C ASP A 40 -9.85 -13.62 14.73
N GLU A 41 -11.12 -13.20 14.70
CA GLU A 41 -12.10 -13.66 13.71
C GLU A 41 -11.71 -13.25 12.28
N ASN A 42 -11.25 -12.01 12.08
CA ASN A 42 -10.77 -11.52 10.79
C ASN A 42 -9.54 -12.28 10.30
N ILE A 43 -8.63 -12.71 11.19
CA ILE A 43 -7.45 -13.51 10.80
C ILE A 43 -7.88 -14.87 10.24
N VAL A 44 -8.87 -15.53 10.88
CA VAL A 44 -9.39 -16.81 10.39
C VAL A 44 -10.05 -16.62 9.03
N TYR A 45 -10.87 -15.57 8.88
CA TYR A 45 -11.50 -15.23 7.60
C TYR A 45 -10.48 -14.94 6.49
N ILE A 46 -9.42 -14.18 6.78
CA ILE A 46 -8.34 -13.90 5.81
C ILE A 46 -7.61 -15.19 5.42
N LYS A 47 -7.35 -16.09 6.37
CA LYS A 47 -6.73 -17.40 6.08
C LYS A 47 -7.64 -18.26 5.22
N GLU A 48 -8.95 -18.27 5.47
CA GLU A 48 -9.93 -19.00 4.65
C GLU A 48 -10.04 -18.41 3.25
N LEU A 49 -10.10 -17.08 3.12
CA LEU A 49 -10.06 -16.41 1.82
C LEU A 49 -8.81 -16.78 1.03
N TYR A 50 -7.65 -16.81 1.68
CA TYR A 50 -6.40 -17.22 1.05
C TYR A 50 -6.42 -18.69 0.63
N ALA A 51 -6.94 -19.59 1.48
CA ALA A 51 -7.07 -21.01 1.17
C ALA A 51 -8.03 -21.26 -0.01
N ARG A 52 -9.17 -20.57 -0.04
CA ARG A 52 -10.15 -20.63 -1.13
C ARG A 52 -9.58 -20.08 -2.43
N ALA A 53 -8.88 -18.94 -2.38
CA ALA A 53 -8.20 -18.38 -3.55
C ALA A 53 -7.14 -19.34 -4.10
N LYS A 54 -6.36 -19.98 -3.22
CA LYS A 54 -5.36 -20.98 -3.60
C LYS A 54 -5.98 -22.24 -4.21
N GLN A 55 -7.09 -22.72 -3.65
CA GLN A 55 -7.82 -23.88 -4.17
C GLN A 55 -8.48 -23.56 -5.52
N LYS A 56 -9.10 -22.37 -5.66
CA LYS A 56 -9.68 -21.92 -6.92
C LYS A 56 -8.63 -21.79 -8.02
N ALA A 57 -7.47 -21.20 -7.72
CA ALA A 57 -6.35 -21.13 -8.67
C ALA A 57 -5.84 -22.52 -9.09
N ARG A 58 -5.83 -23.50 -8.18
CA ARG A 58 -5.46 -24.90 -8.51
C ARG A 58 -6.54 -25.62 -9.33
N ALA A 59 -7.81 -25.35 -9.05
CA ALA A 59 -8.94 -25.91 -9.79
C ALA A 59 -9.02 -25.33 -11.22
N GLU A 60 -8.77 -24.03 -11.39
CA GLU A 60 -8.63 -23.39 -12.69
C GLU A 60 -7.43 -23.97 -13.47
N GLN A 61 -6.31 -24.29 -12.79
CA GLN A 61 -5.17 -24.98 -13.42
C GLN A 61 -5.45 -26.44 -13.83
N GLN A 62 -6.43 -27.13 -13.22
CA GLN A 62 -6.74 -28.53 -13.50
C GLN A 62 -7.96 -28.72 -14.41
N GLY A 63 -8.88 -27.74 -14.48
CA GLY A 63 -10.11 -27.80 -15.26
C GLY A 63 -9.95 -27.43 -16.74
N GLU A 64 -8.92 -26.68 -17.11
CA GLU A 64 -8.60 -26.37 -18.51
C GLU A 64 -7.58 -27.38 -19.06
N GLY A 65 -8.09 -28.55 -19.47
CA GLY A 65 -7.35 -29.59 -20.19
C GLY A 65 -6.95 -29.19 -21.60
N GLY A 66 -6.06 -28.20 -21.72
CA GLY A 66 -5.49 -27.77 -22.98
C GLY A 66 -4.52 -26.62 -22.79
N ALA A 67 -3.27 -26.93 -22.41
CA ALA A 67 -2.11 -26.07 -22.56
C ALA A 67 -2.34 -24.56 -22.31
N VAL A 68 -2.81 -24.16 -21.12
CA VAL A 68 -2.32 -22.91 -20.55
C VAL A 68 -0.89 -23.17 -20.07
N SER A 69 -0.02 -23.52 -21.02
CA SER A 69 1.42 -23.31 -20.88
C SER A 69 1.53 -21.89 -20.40
N GLU A 70 2.07 -21.68 -19.21
CA GLU A 70 2.29 -20.37 -18.61
C GLU A 70 2.78 -19.41 -19.71
N GLN A 71 1.86 -18.62 -20.28
CA GLN A 71 2.09 -17.95 -21.54
C GLN A 71 3.22 -16.96 -21.30
N GLY A 72 4.36 -17.20 -21.96
CA GLY A 72 5.54 -16.36 -21.80
C GLY A 72 5.25 -14.92 -22.23
N PHE A 73 6.14 -14.00 -21.88
CA PHE A 73 6.03 -12.60 -22.22
C PHE A 73 5.69 -12.36 -23.70
N GLU A 74 6.35 -13.08 -24.60
CA GLU A 74 6.13 -12.97 -26.06
C GLU A 74 4.74 -13.45 -26.47
N GLU A 75 4.21 -14.49 -25.83
CA GLU A 75 2.87 -15.02 -26.13
C GLU A 75 1.78 -14.05 -25.63
N MET A 76 1.96 -13.48 -24.43
CA MET A 76 1.07 -12.43 -23.91
C MET A 76 1.11 -11.14 -24.76
N MET A 77 2.28 -10.79 -25.31
CA MET A 77 2.41 -9.64 -26.20
C MET A 77 1.80 -9.88 -27.58
N ARG A 78 1.74 -11.13 -28.06
CA ARG A 78 1.06 -11.52 -29.31
C ARG A 78 -0.46 -11.53 -29.18
N CYS A 79 -0.99 -11.95 -28.03
CA CYS A 79 -2.43 -11.96 -27.74
C CYS A 79 -2.99 -10.58 -27.34
N ARG A 80 -2.23 -9.51 -27.55
CA ARG A 80 -2.58 -8.17 -27.12
C ARG A 80 -3.71 -7.59 -27.97
N SER A 81 -4.64 -6.84 -27.35
CA SER A 81 -5.74 -6.21 -28.08
C SER A 81 -5.23 -5.25 -29.15
N VAL A 82 -5.93 -5.22 -30.29
CA VAL A 82 -5.54 -4.53 -31.55
C VAL A 82 -5.33 -3.01 -31.39
N GLY A 83 -5.74 -2.41 -30.27
CA GLY A 83 -5.54 -1.00 -29.94
C GLY A 83 -4.63 -0.73 -28.73
N ALA A 84 -3.87 -1.71 -28.24
CA ALA A 84 -3.06 -1.51 -27.05
C ALA A 84 -1.84 -0.61 -27.32
N PRO A 85 -1.50 0.33 -26.41
CA PRO A 85 -0.41 1.29 -26.62
C PRO A 85 0.93 0.58 -26.80
N SER A 86 1.83 1.06 -27.65
CA SER A 86 3.12 0.39 -27.90
C SER A 86 3.91 0.14 -26.60
N ILE A 87 4.85 -0.82 -26.61
CA ILE A 87 5.70 -1.11 -25.43
C ILE A 87 6.42 0.16 -24.97
N GLY A 88 6.89 0.99 -25.92
CA GLY A 88 7.52 2.28 -25.64
C GLY A 88 6.59 3.28 -24.96
N ASP A 89 5.31 3.33 -25.35
CA ASP A 89 4.31 4.21 -24.72
C ASP A 89 3.98 3.77 -23.29
N LEU A 90 3.88 2.45 -23.05
CA LEU A 90 3.72 1.90 -21.71
C LEU A 90 4.92 2.27 -20.83
N GLN A 91 6.14 2.11 -21.32
CA GLN A 91 7.34 2.47 -20.58
C GLN A 91 7.35 3.96 -20.23
N ARG A 92 7.03 4.85 -21.18
CA ARG A 92 6.93 6.29 -20.93
C ARG A 92 5.89 6.61 -19.85
N ARG A 93 4.71 5.98 -19.92
CA ARG A 93 3.64 6.18 -18.95
C ARG A 93 4.05 5.73 -17.54
N PHE A 94 4.69 4.58 -17.41
CA PHE A 94 5.16 4.09 -16.10
C PHE A 94 6.31 4.94 -15.55
N LEU A 95 7.23 5.41 -16.41
CA LEU A 95 8.27 6.36 -16.00
C LEU A 95 7.66 7.68 -15.52
N PHE A 96 6.66 8.19 -16.23
CA PHE A 96 5.95 9.40 -15.82
C PHE A 96 5.24 9.21 -14.47
N GLN A 97 4.53 8.10 -14.29
CA GLN A 97 3.88 7.76 -13.02
C GLN A 97 4.87 7.66 -11.86
N LYS A 98 6.03 7.01 -12.09
CA LYS A 98 7.11 6.91 -11.11
C LYS A 98 7.65 8.28 -10.72
N ARG A 99 7.92 9.15 -11.70
CA ARG A 99 8.41 10.52 -11.48
C ARG A 99 7.40 11.37 -10.73
N LEU A 100 6.12 11.27 -11.06
CA LEU A 100 5.05 11.96 -10.34
C LEU A 100 4.95 11.48 -8.88
N ALA A 101 5.06 10.18 -8.63
CA ALA A 101 5.02 9.63 -7.28
C ALA A 101 6.21 10.12 -6.44
N ILE A 102 7.43 10.07 -6.99
CA ILE A 102 8.65 10.55 -6.30
C ILE A 102 8.57 12.07 -6.07
N GLY A 103 8.16 12.83 -7.08
CA GLY A 103 8.00 14.28 -6.98
C GLY A 103 6.98 14.68 -5.91
N THR A 104 5.82 14.02 -5.89
CA THR A 104 4.79 14.26 -4.86
C THR A 104 5.29 13.88 -3.47
N GLY A 105 6.00 12.75 -3.33
CA GLY A 105 6.62 12.34 -2.07
C GLY A 105 7.65 13.36 -1.57
N ALA A 106 8.47 13.92 -2.46
CA ALA A 106 9.42 14.98 -2.12
C ALA A 106 8.72 16.26 -1.64
N VAL A 107 7.62 16.67 -2.28
CA VAL A 107 6.78 17.79 -1.83
C VAL A 107 6.22 17.52 -0.44
N PHE A 108 5.74 16.31 -0.16
CA PHE A 108 5.20 15.94 1.15
C PHE A 108 6.28 16.00 2.23
N LEU A 109 7.51 15.57 1.93
CA LEU A 109 8.65 15.71 2.83
C LEU A 109 8.98 17.17 3.13
N LEU A 110 9.05 18.03 2.10
CA LEU A 110 9.30 19.47 2.28
C LEU A 110 8.20 20.13 3.12
N MET A 111 6.94 19.79 2.85
CA MET A 111 5.80 20.26 3.64
C MET A 111 5.86 19.75 5.09
N ALA A 112 6.33 18.52 5.33
CA ALA A 112 6.46 17.97 6.67
C ALA A 112 7.55 18.70 7.46
N VAL A 113 8.68 19.02 6.83
CA VAL A 113 9.74 19.85 7.43
C VAL A 113 9.22 21.25 7.75
N TYR A 114 8.43 21.85 6.85
CA TYR A 114 7.78 23.14 7.11
C TYR A 114 6.74 23.07 8.25
N ALA A 115 5.96 21.99 8.33
CA ALA A 115 5.01 21.79 9.43
C ALA A 115 5.74 21.61 10.77
N LEU A 116 6.90 20.96 10.76
CA LEU A 116 7.78 20.81 11.93
C LEU A 116 8.29 22.15 12.42
N SER A 117 8.73 23.05 11.54
CA SER A 117 9.18 24.39 11.94
C SER A 117 8.06 25.25 12.54
N ARG A 118 6.79 24.91 12.27
CA ARG A 118 5.61 25.58 12.83
C ARG A 118 5.01 24.86 14.05
N GLY A 119 5.60 23.74 14.49
CA GLY A 119 5.10 22.95 15.62
C GLY A 119 3.76 22.25 15.34
N ASN A 120 3.33 22.11 14.08
CA ASN A 120 2.04 21.52 13.73
C ASN A 120 2.15 19.98 13.65
N VAL A 121 2.05 19.33 14.81
CA VAL A 121 2.17 17.87 14.95
C VAL A 121 1.16 17.11 14.09
N PHE A 122 -0.10 17.55 14.03
CA PHE A 122 -1.13 16.89 13.22
C PHE A 122 -0.81 16.96 11.72
N GLY A 123 -0.34 18.12 11.22
CA GLY A 123 0.08 18.27 9.83
C GLY A 123 1.23 17.33 9.46
N ILE A 124 2.20 17.16 10.36
CA ILE A 124 3.32 16.23 10.16
C ILE A 124 2.81 14.79 10.03
N PHE A 125 1.93 14.34 10.93
CA PHE A 125 1.39 12.98 10.88
C PHE A 125 0.65 12.70 9.56
N THR A 126 -0.18 13.63 9.10
CA THR A 126 -0.89 13.49 7.82
C THR A 126 0.06 13.40 6.64
N LEU A 127 1.11 14.22 6.62
CA LEU A 127 2.08 14.24 5.52
C LEU A 127 2.97 12.99 5.52
N VAL A 128 3.43 12.55 6.69
CA VAL A 128 4.22 11.32 6.84
C VAL A 128 3.38 10.08 6.48
N ALA A 129 2.11 10.05 6.85
CA ALA A 129 1.19 8.97 6.49
C ALA A 129 0.97 8.83 4.96
N GLY A 130 1.20 9.90 4.19
CA GLY A 130 1.12 9.86 2.72
C GLY A 130 2.35 9.25 2.03
N LEU A 131 3.52 9.22 2.69
CA LEU A 131 4.77 8.73 2.10
C LEU A 131 4.73 7.25 1.70
N PRO A 132 4.17 6.31 2.51
CA PRO A 132 4.02 4.91 2.10
C PRO A 132 3.19 4.73 0.83
N VAL A 133 2.16 5.55 0.62
CA VAL A 133 1.32 5.49 -0.58
C VAL A 133 2.12 5.91 -1.82
N MET A 134 2.88 7.00 -1.72
CA MET A 134 3.74 7.46 -2.82
C MET A 134 4.87 6.47 -3.12
N PHE A 135 5.44 5.86 -2.08
CA PHE A 135 6.42 4.79 -2.23
C PHE A 135 5.81 3.57 -2.96
N MET A 136 4.62 3.13 -2.58
CA MET A 136 3.91 2.01 -3.24
C MET A 136 3.58 2.32 -4.70
N ALA A 137 3.20 3.56 -5.02
CA ALA A 137 2.99 3.99 -6.40
C ALA A 137 4.28 3.91 -7.23
N SER A 138 5.41 4.38 -6.66
CA SER A 138 6.72 4.28 -7.32
C SER A 138 7.18 2.83 -7.48
N LEU A 139 7.00 2.00 -6.45
CA LEU A 139 7.32 0.57 -6.46
C LEU A 139 6.55 -0.17 -7.55
N THR A 140 5.25 0.09 -7.65
CA THR A 140 4.40 -0.55 -8.67
C THR A 140 4.86 -0.17 -10.07
N ALA A 141 5.16 1.11 -10.31
CA ALA A 141 5.65 1.58 -11.61
C ALA A 141 7.02 0.97 -11.95
N GLN A 142 7.95 0.92 -10.99
CA GLN A 142 9.27 0.33 -11.18
C GLN A 142 9.20 -1.18 -11.42
N PHE A 143 8.33 -1.88 -10.70
CA PHE A 143 8.11 -3.31 -10.90
C PHE A 143 7.57 -3.60 -12.32
N ARG A 144 6.60 -2.82 -12.81
CA ARG A 144 6.10 -2.95 -14.18
C ARG A 144 7.16 -2.63 -15.23
N LEU A 145 7.98 -1.62 -15.00
CA LEU A 145 9.13 -1.30 -15.87
C LEU A 145 10.15 -2.43 -15.90
N TRP A 146 10.43 -3.03 -14.75
CA TRP A 146 11.32 -4.16 -14.62
C TRP A 146 10.80 -5.40 -15.37
N GLN A 147 9.51 -5.74 -15.22
CA GLN A 147 8.87 -6.82 -15.97
C GLN A 147 8.96 -6.59 -17.49
N LEU A 148 8.71 -5.35 -17.94
CA LEU A 148 8.79 -4.96 -19.35
C LEU A 148 10.22 -4.99 -19.90
N ARG A 149 11.21 -4.54 -19.12
CA ARG A 149 12.63 -4.50 -19.53
C ARG A 149 13.24 -5.89 -19.63
N ASN A 150 12.93 -6.75 -18.66
CA ASN A 150 13.49 -8.09 -18.60
C ASN A 150 12.68 -9.11 -19.42
N ARG A 151 11.55 -8.71 -20.01
CA ARG A 151 10.60 -9.59 -20.70
C ARG A 151 10.17 -10.77 -19.82
N ARG A 152 9.84 -10.49 -18.56
CA ARG A 152 9.45 -11.49 -17.56
C ARG A 152 8.08 -11.12 -17.01
N LEU A 153 7.04 -11.73 -17.55
CA LEU A 153 5.65 -11.52 -17.11
C LEU A 153 5.09 -12.73 -16.37
N SER A 154 5.56 -13.94 -16.69
CA SER A 154 5.04 -15.18 -16.12
C SER A 154 5.82 -15.65 -14.89
N ARG A 155 5.23 -16.58 -14.11
CA ARG A 155 5.88 -17.24 -12.97
C ARG A 155 7.06 -18.13 -13.42
N ALA A 156 6.94 -18.82 -14.55
CA ALA A 156 8.04 -19.57 -15.18
C ALA A 156 9.21 -18.67 -15.56
N GLU A 157 8.93 -17.42 -15.92
CA GLU A 157 9.96 -16.43 -16.30
C GLU A 157 10.55 -15.69 -15.10
N HIS A 158 10.19 -16.06 -13.87
CA HIS A 158 10.60 -15.37 -12.64
C HIS A 158 10.21 -13.89 -12.66
N GLY A 159 9.02 -13.56 -13.18
CA GLY A 159 8.48 -12.20 -13.23
C GLY A 159 7.83 -11.73 -11.92
N GLY A 160 8.09 -12.42 -10.80
CA GLY A 160 7.44 -12.18 -9.52
C GLY A 160 8.05 -11.03 -8.72
N LEU A 161 7.29 -10.50 -7.76
CA LEU A 161 7.78 -9.45 -6.83
C LEU A 161 8.95 -9.96 -5.97
N HIS A 162 8.94 -11.24 -5.59
CA HIS A 162 10.03 -11.86 -4.86
C HIS A 162 11.35 -11.83 -5.65
N ASP A 163 11.28 -12.10 -6.96
CA ASP A 163 12.44 -12.08 -7.85
C ASP A 163 12.98 -10.67 -8.04
N PHE A 164 12.08 -9.68 -8.17
CA PHE A 164 12.45 -8.26 -8.18
C PHE A 164 13.15 -7.81 -6.90
N MET A 165 12.63 -8.19 -5.72
CA MET A 165 13.24 -7.81 -4.42
C MET A 165 14.56 -8.53 -4.15
N ARG A 166 14.85 -9.61 -4.89
CA ARG A 166 16.12 -10.34 -4.79
C ARG A 166 17.26 -9.63 -5.53
N GLU A 167 16.94 -8.70 -6.43
CA GLU A 167 17.96 -7.90 -7.14
C GLU A 167 18.64 -6.91 -6.20
N SER A 168 19.97 -6.80 -6.32
CA SER A 168 20.74 -5.85 -5.54
C SER A 168 20.35 -4.42 -5.93
N GLY A 169 20.06 -3.58 -4.92
CA GLY A 169 19.69 -2.18 -5.15
C GLY A 169 18.26 -1.96 -5.65
N TRP A 170 17.36 -2.93 -5.54
CA TRP A 170 15.95 -2.77 -5.94
C TRP A 170 15.31 -1.53 -5.29
N LEU A 171 15.58 -1.25 -4.01
CA LEU A 171 15.10 -0.04 -3.30
C LEU A 171 15.61 1.26 -3.94
N ALA A 172 16.91 1.32 -4.24
CA ALA A 172 17.50 2.47 -4.91
C ALA A 172 16.88 2.64 -6.31
N SER A 173 16.60 1.54 -7.01
CA SER A 173 15.93 1.58 -8.30
C SER A 173 14.50 2.13 -8.22
N VAL A 174 13.78 1.89 -7.11
CA VAL A 174 12.42 2.42 -6.90
C VAL A 174 12.42 3.93 -6.64
N LEU A 175 13.48 4.44 -6.00
CA LEU A 175 13.63 5.86 -5.68
C LEU A 175 14.39 6.66 -6.75
N ASP A 176 15.07 6.00 -7.70
CA ASP A 176 15.76 6.66 -8.82
C ASP A 176 14.73 7.21 -9.82
N PRO A 177 14.62 8.53 -10.04
CA PRO A 177 13.68 9.12 -11.00
C PRO A 177 14.05 8.85 -12.48
N GLU A 178 15.19 8.17 -12.74
CA GLU A 178 15.69 7.78 -14.06
C GLU A 178 15.71 8.96 -15.05
N LEU A 179 16.25 10.11 -14.61
CA LEU A 179 16.24 11.37 -15.35
C LEU A 179 17.15 11.40 -16.60
N GLY A 180 17.94 10.36 -16.86
CA GLY A 180 18.91 10.35 -17.98
C GLY A 180 19.07 9.03 -18.74
N LYS A 181 18.33 7.96 -18.42
CA LYS A 181 18.58 6.62 -19.00
C LYS A 181 17.89 6.36 -20.35
N GLN A 182 17.08 7.30 -20.87
CA GLN A 182 16.36 7.10 -22.14
C GLN A 182 17.21 7.23 -23.42
N GLN A 183 18.49 7.64 -23.34
CA GLN A 183 19.31 7.86 -24.55
C GLN A 183 20.19 6.68 -24.97
N LYS A 184 20.26 5.57 -24.22
CA LYS A 184 21.23 4.49 -24.50
C LYS A 184 20.64 3.26 -25.23
N GLY A 185 19.57 3.45 -26.00
CA GLY A 185 18.88 2.39 -26.74
C GLY A 185 18.88 2.54 -28.27
N GLU A 186 19.56 3.54 -28.83
CA GLU A 186 19.56 3.81 -30.28
C GLU A 186 20.95 3.73 -30.94
N ARG A 187 21.94 3.13 -30.27
CA ARG A 187 23.24 2.81 -30.86
C ARG A 187 23.83 1.55 -30.23
N ALA A 188 23.51 0.39 -30.80
CA ALA A 188 24.39 -0.78 -30.96
C ALA A 188 23.71 -1.76 -31.91
#